data_AF-A0A7K2XDT6-F1
#
_entry.id   AF-A0A7K2XDT6-F1
#
_cell.length_a   1.000
_cell.length_b   1.000
_cell.length_c   1.000
_cell.angle_alpha   90.00
_cell.angle_beta   90.00
_cell.angle_gamma   90.00
#
_symmetry.space_group_name_H-M   'P 1'
#
loop_
_entity.id
_entity.type
_entity.pdbx_description
1 polymer ?
#
loop_
_entity_poly.entity_id
_entity_poly.type
_entity_poly.pdbx_seq_one_letter_code
_entity_poly.pdbx_strand_id
1 'polypeptide(L)'
;AALGPAAAHSARLTFAANLFQAGGIEPVTEGTFEESGAREACLCSSDALYGERAEETAAGLRAAGAEHVLLAGRPARYSGVDTYLFAGCDAVALLSTALDRMGVSR
;
A
#
# COMPACT_ATOMS: atom_id res chain seq x y z
N ALA A 1 -0.34 3.73 -4.51
CA ALA A 1 -0.61 3.28 -5.89
C ALA A 1 -2.09 2.95 -6.08
N ALA A 2 -2.84 3.88 -6.67
CA ALA A 2 -4.26 3.69 -6.98
C ALA A 2 -4.43 3.01 -8.34
N LEU A 3 -5.20 1.91 -8.41
CA LEU A 3 -5.44 1.19 -9.67
C LEU A 3 -6.88 1.32 -10.15
N GLY A 4 -7.04 1.54 -11.45
CA GLY A 4 -8.34 1.67 -12.09
C GLY A 4 -9.02 3.01 -11.81
N PRO A 5 -10.31 3.16 -12.15
CA PRO A 5 -11.04 4.40 -11.96
C PRO A 5 -11.24 4.73 -10.47
N ALA A 6 -11.54 6.01 -10.17
CA ALA A 6 -11.78 6.48 -8.80
C ALA A 6 -12.81 5.64 -8.04
N ALA A 7 -13.87 5.19 -8.71
CA ALA A 7 -14.88 4.32 -8.12
C ALA A 7 -14.33 2.97 -7.61
N ALA A 8 -13.23 2.49 -8.18
CA ALA A 8 -12.61 1.23 -7.79
C ALA A 8 -11.62 1.39 -6.62
N HIS A 9 -10.89 2.52 -6.55
CA HIS A 9 -9.80 2.68 -5.60
C HIS A 9 -10.07 3.64 -4.44
N SER A 10 -11.01 4.60 -4.57
CA SER A 10 -11.13 5.73 -3.62
C SER A 10 -11.36 5.27 -2.18
N ALA A 11 -12.28 4.33 -1.97
CA ALA A 11 -12.59 3.83 -0.63
C ALA A 11 -11.35 3.21 0.07
N ARG A 12 -10.57 2.42 -0.65
CA ARG A 12 -9.34 1.78 -0.13
C ARG A 12 -8.18 2.75 -0.01
N LEU A 13 -8.10 3.71 -0.93
CA LEU A 13 -7.12 4.79 -0.88
C LEU A 13 -7.34 5.63 0.38
N THR A 14 -8.57 6.07 0.64
CA THR A 14 -8.93 6.83 1.85
C THR A 14 -8.72 6.01 3.12
N PHE A 15 -9.11 4.73 3.13
CA PHE A 15 -8.87 3.86 4.28
C PHE A 15 -7.38 3.73 4.60
N ALA A 16 -6.56 3.42 3.59
CA ALA A 16 -5.12 3.27 3.75
C ALA A 16 -4.47 4.59 4.20
N ALA A 17 -4.82 5.71 3.55
CA ALA A 17 -4.30 7.02 3.90
C ALA A 17 -4.60 7.38 5.36
N ASN A 18 -5.85 7.25 5.79
CA ASN A 18 -6.24 7.53 7.17
C ASN A 18 -5.52 6.62 8.19
N LEU A 19 -5.32 5.34 7.85
CA LEU A 19 -4.59 4.41 8.71
C LEU A 19 -3.12 4.82 8.86
N PHE A 20 -2.44 5.13 7.76
CA PHE A 20 -1.05 5.57 7.81
C PHE A 20 -0.88 6.89 8.56
N GLN A 21 -1.79 7.86 8.33
CA GLN A 21 -1.78 9.13 9.05
C GLN A 21 -2.02 8.95 10.55
N ALA A 22 -2.86 7.99 10.96
CA ALA A 22 -3.03 7.65 12.37
C ALA A 22 -1.72 7.13 13.03
N GLY A 23 -0.82 6.55 12.23
CA GLY A 23 0.53 6.16 12.63
C GLY A 23 1.60 7.23 12.43
N GLY A 24 1.24 8.46 12.02
CA GLY A 24 2.18 9.52 11.72
C GLY A 24 2.97 9.35 10.41
N ILE A 25 2.52 8.45 9.52
CA ILE A 25 3.10 8.24 8.20
C ILE A 25 2.29 9.04 7.18
N GLU A 26 2.96 9.93 6.44
CA GLU A 26 2.31 10.74 5.41
C GLU A 26 2.18 9.96 4.09
N PRO A 27 0.95 9.71 3.60
CA PRO A 27 0.73 9.01 2.33
C PRO A 27 0.90 9.97 1.13
N VAL A 28 1.75 9.60 0.17
CA VAL A 28 1.81 10.29 -1.13
C VAL A 28 0.87 9.60 -2.11
N THR A 29 -0.15 10.31 -2.58
CA THR A 29 -1.20 9.75 -3.45
C THR A 29 -1.15 10.20 -4.90
N GLU A 30 -0.35 11.23 -5.20
CA GLU A 30 -0.22 11.83 -6.53
C GLU A 30 1.13 11.48 -7.16
N GLY A 31 1.17 11.46 -8.50
CA GLY A 31 2.39 11.19 -9.26
C GLY A 31 2.80 9.72 -9.32
N THR A 32 4.02 9.50 -9.81
CA THR A 32 4.66 8.17 -9.88
C THR A 32 5.35 7.80 -8.57
N PHE A 33 5.75 6.52 -8.43
CA PHE A 33 6.44 6.07 -7.22
C PHE A 33 7.81 6.75 -7.09
N GLU A 34 8.51 6.92 -8.19
CA GLU A 34 9.83 7.52 -8.30
C GLU A 34 9.81 9.00 -7.90
N GLU A 35 8.74 9.73 -8.23
CA GLU A 35 8.53 11.13 -7.85
C GLU A 35 8.15 11.29 -6.37
N SER A 36 7.58 10.24 -5.76
CA SER A 36 7.06 10.31 -4.39
C SER A 36 8.15 10.41 -3.31
N GLY A 37 9.36 9.93 -3.60
CA GLY A 37 10.43 9.79 -2.61
C GLY A 37 10.14 8.75 -1.51
N ALA A 38 9.04 8.00 -1.61
CA ALA A 38 8.69 6.96 -0.67
C ALA A 38 9.54 5.70 -0.88
N ARG A 39 9.69 4.89 0.17
CA ARG A 39 10.34 3.57 0.10
C ARG A 39 9.35 2.42 0.06
N GLU A 40 8.13 2.67 0.53
CA GLU A 40 7.06 1.69 0.59
C GLU A 40 5.87 2.15 -0.27
N ALA A 41 5.16 1.20 -0.86
CA ALA A 41 4.01 1.48 -1.71
C ALA A 41 2.79 0.66 -1.27
N CYS A 42 1.62 1.29 -1.20
CA CYS A 42 0.35 0.62 -0.93
C CYS A 42 -0.55 0.57 -2.18
N LEU A 43 -0.93 -0.63 -2.62
CA LEU A 43 -1.89 -0.86 -3.71
C LEU A 43 -3.32 -0.68 -3.20
N CYS A 44 -4.08 0.21 -3.83
CA CYS A 44 -5.47 0.50 -3.51
C CYS A 44 -6.33 0.33 -4.76
N SER A 45 -7.24 -0.64 -4.76
CA SER A 45 -8.17 -0.93 -5.88
C SER A 45 -9.29 -1.85 -5.44
N SER A 46 -10.17 -2.28 -6.34
CA SER A 46 -11.20 -3.29 -6.06
C SER A 46 -10.64 -4.73 -6.09
N ASP A 47 -11.34 -5.69 -5.48
CA ASP A 47 -10.91 -7.09 -5.46
C ASP A 47 -10.84 -7.69 -6.87
N ALA A 48 -11.75 -7.29 -7.75
CA ALA A 48 -11.74 -7.69 -9.15
C ALA A 48 -10.43 -7.25 -9.84
N LEU A 49 -10.05 -5.98 -9.70
CA LEU A 49 -8.84 -5.45 -10.32
C LEU A 49 -7.55 -6.00 -9.70
N TYR A 50 -7.57 -6.39 -8.42
CA TYR A 50 -6.43 -7.09 -7.84
C TYR A 50 -6.20 -8.46 -8.50
N GLY A 51 -7.26 -9.22 -8.75
CA GLY A 51 -7.16 -10.50 -9.45
C GLY A 51 -6.50 -10.41 -10.83
N GLU A 52 -6.68 -9.28 -11.51
CA GLU A 52 -6.15 -9.06 -12.86
C GLU A 52 -4.76 -8.41 -12.85
N ARG A 53 -4.50 -7.47 -11.93
CA ARG A 53 -3.39 -6.51 -12.07
C ARG A 53 -2.52 -6.35 -10.83
N ALA A 54 -2.82 -7.01 -9.70
CA ALA A 54 -2.06 -6.80 -8.47
C ALA A 54 -0.59 -7.21 -8.63
N GLU A 55 -0.33 -8.40 -9.20
CA GLU A 55 1.04 -8.91 -9.36
C GLU A 55 1.87 -8.07 -10.32
N GLU A 56 1.29 -7.71 -11.47
CA GLU A 56 1.93 -6.82 -12.46
C GLU A 56 2.27 -5.46 -11.83
N THR A 57 1.32 -4.88 -11.09
CA THR A 57 1.54 -3.59 -10.42
C THR A 57 2.61 -3.70 -9.34
N ALA A 58 2.56 -4.75 -8.52
CA ALA A 58 3.55 -4.98 -7.47
C ALA A 58 4.95 -5.16 -8.05
N ALA A 59 5.08 -5.90 -9.15
CA ALA A 59 6.35 -6.04 -9.87
C ALA A 59 6.85 -4.69 -10.42
N GLY A 60 5.95 -3.88 -11.01
CA GLY A 60 6.28 -2.54 -11.48
C GLY A 60 6.79 -1.62 -10.37
N LEU A 61 6.14 -1.63 -9.20
CA LEU A 61 6.57 -0.86 -8.03
C LEU A 61 7.95 -1.31 -7.52
N ARG A 62 8.21 -2.62 -7.48
CA ARG A 62 9.53 -3.14 -7.10
C ARG A 62 10.60 -2.74 -8.10
N ALA A 63 10.30 -2.78 -9.39
CA ALA A 63 11.22 -2.32 -10.44
C ALA A 63 11.51 -0.80 -10.32
N ALA A 64 10.52 -0.02 -9.88
CA ALA A 64 10.66 1.40 -9.57
C ALA A 64 11.42 1.69 -8.26
N GLY A 65 11.78 0.66 -7.48
CA GLY A 65 12.57 0.79 -6.25
C GLY A 65 11.77 0.67 -4.95
N ALA A 66 10.51 0.24 -4.99
CA ALA A 66 9.76 -0.03 -3.76
C ALA A 66 10.39 -1.18 -2.98
N GLU A 67 10.85 -0.89 -1.78
CA GLU A 67 11.46 -1.87 -0.86
C GLU A 67 10.39 -2.79 -0.26
N HIS A 68 9.18 -2.27 -0.07
CA HIS A 68 8.08 -2.99 0.53
C HIS A 68 6.74 -2.60 -0.12
N VAL A 69 5.92 -3.61 -0.45
CA VAL A 69 4.65 -3.45 -1.16
C VAL A 69 3.50 -3.97 -0.31
N LEU A 70 2.59 -3.06 0.06
CA LEU A 70 1.37 -3.36 0.80
C LEU A 70 0.16 -3.41 -0.14
N LEU A 71 -0.88 -4.11 0.26
CA LEU A 71 -2.17 -4.13 -0.45
C LEU A 71 -3.32 -3.84 0.52
N ALA A 72 -4.18 -2.88 0.15
CA ALA A 72 -5.37 -2.52 0.90
C ALA A 72 -6.55 -3.44 0.57
N GLY A 73 -6.66 -4.55 1.27
CA GLY A 73 -7.65 -5.58 0.98
C GLY A 73 -7.44 -6.84 1.80
N ARG A 74 -8.37 -7.80 1.66
CA ARG A 74 -8.26 -9.08 2.35
C ARG A 74 -6.99 -9.83 1.89
N PRO A 75 -6.36 -10.62 2.77
CA PRO A 75 -5.24 -11.47 2.39
C PRO A 75 -5.61 -12.40 1.24
N ALA A 76 -4.83 -12.32 0.17
CA ALA A 76 -4.84 -13.22 -0.98
C ALA A 76 -3.39 -13.62 -1.26
N ARG A 77 -3.15 -14.52 -2.23
CA ARG A 77 -1.78 -14.84 -2.65
C ARG A 77 -1.48 -14.10 -3.94
N TYR A 78 -0.89 -12.91 -3.82
CA TYR A 78 -0.35 -12.14 -4.95
C TYR A 78 1.16 -12.09 -4.85
N SER A 79 1.84 -12.49 -5.91
CA SER A 79 3.29 -12.41 -6.03
C SER A 79 3.75 -10.95 -5.92
N GLY A 80 4.74 -10.71 -5.07
CA GLY A 80 5.31 -9.37 -4.88
C GLY A 80 4.57 -8.47 -3.89
N VAL A 81 3.46 -8.91 -3.27
CA VAL A 81 2.81 -8.22 -2.14
C VAL A 81 3.35 -8.79 -0.82
N ASP A 82 3.89 -7.93 0.03
CA ASP A 82 4.52 -8.32 1.30
C ASP A 82 3.54 -8.30 2.48
N THR A 83 2.59 -7.37 2.48
CA THR A 83 1.69 -7.16 3.62
C THR A 83 0.29 -6.72 3.16
N TYR A 84 -0.72 -7.11 3.93
CA TYR A 84 -2.11 -6.76 3.69
C TYR A 84 -2.61 -5.87 4.83
N LEU A 85 -3.23 -4.74 4.50
CA LEU A 85 -4.00 -3.93 5.45
C LEU A 85 -5.48 -4.05 5.13
N PHE A 86 -6.29 -4.28 6.15
CA PHE A 86 -7.74 -4.44 6.01
C PHE A 86 -8.42 -4.09 7.34
N ALA A 87 -9.72 -3.81 7.28
CA ALA A 87 -10.50 -3.57 8.49
C ALA A 87 -10.46 -4.81 9.41
N GLY A 88 -9.96 -4.61 10.64
CA GLY A 88 -9.78 -5.67 11.63
C GLY A 88 -8.37 -6.29 11.66
N CYS A 89 -7.41 -5.81 10.85
CA CYS A 89 -6.00 -6.15 11.05
C CYS A 89 -5.44 -5.50 12.33
N ASP A 90 -4.33 -6.03 12.84
CA ASP A 90 -3.57 -5.39 13.92
C ASP A 90 -2.86 -4.14 13.38
N ALA A 91 -3.58 -3.01 13.45
CA ALA A 91 -3.10 -1.71 12.98
C ALA A 91 -1.82 -1.28 13.70
N VAL A 92 -1.71 -1.53 15.01
CA VAL A 92 -0.54 -1.11 15.80
C VAL A 92 0.69 -1.89 15.37
N ALA A 93 0.58 -3.21 15.21
CA ALA A 93 1.68 -4.03 14.73
C ALA A 93 2.09 -3.64 13.30
N LEU A 94 1.11 -3.43 12.41
CA LEU A 94 1.37 -3.04 11.02
C LEU A 94 2.11 -1.70 10.93
N LEU A 95 1.62 -0.68 11.64
CA LEU A 95 2.20 0.67 11.62
C LEU A 95 3.57 0.69 12.31
N SER A 96 3.74 -0.01 13.42
CA SER A 96 5.04 -0.12 14.10
C SER A 96 6.08 -0.75 13.16
N THR A 97 5.72 -1.84 12.48
CA THR A 97 6.64 -2.50 11.54
C THR A 97 6.99 -1.59 10.35
N ALA A 98 6.04 -0.81 9.85
CA ALA A 98 6.30 0.16 8.80
C ALA A 98 7.27 1.26 9.26
N LEU A 99 7.09 1.82 10.45
CA LEU A 99 8.00 2.82 11.03
C LEU A 99 9.40 2.25 11.27
N ASP A 100 9.50 1.02 11.76
CA ASP A 100 10.77 0.32 11.96
C ASP A 100 11.53 0.15 10.62
N ARG A 101 10.83 -0.20 9.53
CA ARG A 101 11.43 -0.27 8.18
C ARG A 101 11.88 1.08 7.65
N MET A 102 11.16 2.15 8.00
CA MET A 102 11.56 3.53 7.67
C MET A 102 12.74 4.03 8.51
N GLY A 103 13.18 3.25 9.52
CA GLY A 103 14.31 3.59 10.39
C GLY A 103 13.96 4.62 11.46
N VAL A 104 12.67 4.79 11.78
CA VAL A 104 12.21 5.70 12.84
C VAL A 104 12.53 5.08 14.20
N SER A 105 13.18 5.84 15.07
CA SER A 105 13.49 5.41 16.44
C SER A 105 12.22 5.33 17.31
N ARG A 106 12.17 4.31 18.17
CA ARG A 106 11.05 4.05 19.10
C ARG A 106 11.01 4.97 20.31
#